data_AF-A0A968T3H8-F1
#
_entry.id   AF-A0A968T3H8-F1
#
_cell.length_a   1.000
_cell.length_b   1.000
_cell.length_c   1.000
_cell.angle_alpha   90.00
_cell.angle_beta   90.00
_cell.angle_gamma   90.00
#
_symmetry.space_group_name_H-M   'P 1'
#
loop_
_entity.id
_entity.type
_entity.pdbx_description
1 polymer ?
#
loop_
_entity_poly.entity_id
_entity_poly.type
_entity_poly.pdbx_seq_one_letter_code
_entity_poly.pdbx_strand_id
1 'polypeptide(L)'
;MSDACRPLCASARIKKFQWREGEEFTADIWVLNDLPEPVSGGRITVRLVSASKSIELLKWDFDSIPANQNMAGPTVRCIMPDPEAEQFKLILEYEGKPQYNSEYTMLFKGNPNKKREHR
;
A
#
# COMPACT_ATOMS: atom_id res chain seq x y z
N MET A 1 -4.41 23.47 1.22
CA MET A 1 -3.80 22.13 1.31
C MET A 1 -4.75 21.19 0.60
N SER A 2 -4.60 21.03 -0.71
CA SER A 2 -5.64 20.47 -1.57
C SER A 2 -5.01 19.52 -2.60
N ASP A 3 -4.33 18.48 -2.10
CA ASP A 3 -3.76 17.42 -2.94
C ASP A 3 -4.70 16.19 -3.00
N ALA A 4 -6.00 16.41 -2.75
CA ALA A 4 -7.02 15.36 -2.62
C ALA A 4 -7.69 14.96 -3.95
N CYS A 5 -7.42 15.68 -5.04
CA CYS A 5 -7.90 15.35 -6.39
C CYS A 5 -6.71 15.01 -7.27
N ARG A 6 -6.04 13.90 -6.98
CA ARG A 6 -5.10 13.31 -7.94
C ARG A 6 -5.92 12.48 -8.91
N PRO A 7 -6.07 12.91 -10.17
CA PRO A 7 -6.96 12.24 -11.11
C PRO A 7 -6.40 10.89 -11.57
N LEU A 8 -5.13 10.59 -11.29
CA LEU A 8 -4.57 9.24 -11.38
C LEU A 8 -3.83 8.92 -10.09
N CYS A 9 -4.11 7.77 -9.46
CA CYS A 9 -3.38 7.33 -8.27
C CYS A 9 -3.37 5.81 -8.11
N ALA A 10 -2.25 5.28 -7.64
CA ALA A 10 -2.21 3.94 -7.08
C ALA A 10 -2.93 3.94 -5.73
N SER A 11 -3.89 3.04 -5.52
CA SER A 11 -4.66 2.93 -4.29
C SER A 11 -4.66 1.50 -3.79
N ALA A 12 -4.80 1.33 -2.48
CA ALA A 12 -4.93 0.01 -1.87
C ALA A 12 -6.20 -0.05 -1.04
N ARG A 13 -7.03 -1.06 -1.33
CA ARG A 13 -8.21 -1.38 -0.54
C ARG A 13 -7.81 -2.37 0.54
N ILE A 14 -7.63 -1.86 1.74
CA ILE A 14 -7.23 -2.63 2.92
C ILE A 14 -8.49 -3.01 3.70
N LYS A 15 -8.66 -4.29 4.04
CA LYS A 15 -9.86 -4.75 4.77
C LYS A 15 -9.93 -4.24 6.20
N LYS A 16 -8.79 -4.05 6.86
CA LYS A 16 -8.67 -3.55 8.23
C LYS A 16 -7.37 -2.80 8.43
N PHE A 17 -7.41 -1.76 9.26
CA PHE A 17 -6.23 -0.94 9.59
C PHE A 17 -5.49 -1.43 10.85
N GLN A 18 -5.99 -2.49 11.48
CA GLN A 18 -5.42 -3.09 12.68
C GLN A 18 -5.20 -4.57 12.45
N TRP A 19 -3.95 -5.00 12.62
CA TRP A 19 -3.50 -6.38 12.40
C TRP A 19 -2.78 -6.89 13.65
N ARG A 20 -2.76 -8.22 13.81
CA ARG A 20 -2.09 -8.90 14.94
C ARG A 20 -0.86 -9.67 14.48
N GLU A 21 -0.02 -10.03 15.43
CA GLU A 21 1.09 -10.96 15.22
C GLU A 21 0.62 -12.27 14.57
N GLY A 22 1.34 -12.72 13.54
CA GLY A 22 1.03 -13.94 12.79
C GLY A 22 -0.18 -13.85 11.87
N GLU A 23 -0.84 -12.69 11.78
CA GLU A 23 -2.01 -12.49 10.92
C GLU A 23 -1.58 -12.21 9.47
N GLU A 24 -2.32 -12.79 8.51
CA GLU A 24 -2.07 -12.57 7.08
C GLU A 24 -2.63 -11.21 6.63
N PHE A 25 -1.74 -10.24 6.46
CA PHE A 25 -2.06 -8.96 5.85
C PHE A 25 -2.58 -9.16 4.43
N THR A 26 -3.75 -8.59 4.12
CA THR A 26 -4.37 -8.64 2.79
C THR A 26 -4.78 -7.25 2.33
N ALA A 27 -4.37 -6.86 1.12
CA ALA A 27 -4.81 -5.63 0.49
C ALA A 27 -5.02 -5.82 -1.02
N ASP A 28 -6.12 -5.30 -1.54
CA ASP A 28 -6.38 -5.30 -2.97
C ASP A 28 -5.78 -4.03 -3.58
N ILE A 29 -4.96 -4.17 -4.62
CA ILE A 29 -4.35 -3.03 -5.30
C ILE A 29 -5.29 -2.53 -6.37
N TRP A 30 -5.41 -1.21 -6.49
CA TRP A 30 -6.28 -0.53 -7.45
C TRP A 30 -5.52 0.62 -8.09
N VAL A 31 -5.87 0.93 -9.33
CA VAL A 31 -5.49 2.19 -9.96
C VAL A 31 -6.75 2.98 -10.21
N LEU A 32 -6.82 4.17 -9.63
CA LEU A 32 -7.92 5.08 -9.81
C LEU A 32 -7.55 6.03 -10.95
N ASN A 33 -8.26 5.98 -12.07
CA ASN A 33 -8.14 6.94 -13.16
C ASN A 33 -9.46 7.71 -13.33
N ASP A 34 -9.47 8.93 -12.85
CA ASP A 34 -10.50 9.95 -13.01
C ASP A 34 -10.16 10.92 -14.16
N LEU A 35 -9.05 10.70 -14.88
CA LEU A 35 -8.73 11.53 -16.04
C LEU A 35 -9.73 11.25 -17.19
N PRO A 36 -10.13 12.30 -17.92
CA PRO A 36 -10.90 12.15 -19.16
C PRO A 36 -10.07 11.56 -20.32
N GLU A 37 -8.80 11.28 -20.09
CA GLU A 37 -7.87 10.70 -21.05
C GLU A 37 -7.43 9.28 -20.62
N PRO A 38 -7.18 8.37 -21.57
CA PRO A 38 -6.64 7.06 -21.27
C PRO A 38 -5.20 7.18 -20.76
N VAL A 39 -4.87 6.38 -19.75
CA VAL A 39 -3.55 6.32 -19.15
C VAL A 39 -2.80 5.15 -19.74
N SER A 40 -1.62 5.43 -20.32
CA SER A 40 -0.68 4.41 -20.73
C SER A 40 -0.21 3.60 -19.53
N GLY A 41 -0.05 2.30 -19.72
CA GLY A 41 0.37 1.35 -18.71
C GLY A 41 1.60 1.75 -17.93
N GLY A 42 1.74 1.12 -16.79
CA GLY A 42 2.87 1.35 -15.92
C GLY A 42 3.10 0.15 -15.03
N ARG A 43 4.17 0.26 -14.24
CA ARG A 43 4.46 -0.69 -13.19
C ARG A 43 4.20 -0.04 -11.84
N ILE A 44 3.42 -0.73 -11.01
CA ILE A 44 3.20 -0.37 -9.62
C ILE A 44 3.99 -1.34 -8.75
N THR A 45 4.84 -0.80 -7.89
CA THR A 45 5.56 -1.58 -6.89
C THR A 45 4.91 -1.35 -5.54
N VAL A 46 4.49 -2.43 -4.90
CA VAL A 46 3.91 -2.42 -3.56
C VAL A 46 5.00 -2.80 -2.57
N ARG A 47 5.32 -1.89 -1.66
CA ARG A 47 6.30 -2.09 -0.60
C ARG A 47 5.65 -1.93 0.76
N LEU A 48 6.04 -2.79 1.68
CA LEU A 48 5.69 -2.70 3.08
C LEU A 48 6.92 -2.25 3.86
N VAL A 49 6.82 -1.10 4.51
CA VAL A 49 7.90 -0.49 5.28
C VAL A 49 7.48 -0.44 6.74
N SER A 50 8.13 -1.26 7.54
CA SER A 50 8.03 -1.28 8.99
C SER A 50 9.16 -0.45 9.60
N ALA A 51 9.10 -0.22 10.92
CA ALA A 51 10.17 0.50 11.64
C ALA A 51 11.56 -0.14 11.44
N SER A 52 11.62 -1.47 11.32
CA SER A 52 12.86 -2.24 11.26
C SER A 52 13.31 -2.57 9.83
N LYS A 53 12.37 -2.74 8.89
CA LYS A 53 12.64 -3.33 7.57
C LYS A 53 11.69 -2.79 6.50
N SER A 54 12.15 -2.81 5.25
CA SER A 54 11.33 -2.58 4.06
C SER A 54 11.34 -3.83 3.18
N ILE A 55 10.16 -4.25 2.73
CA ILE A 55 9.96 -5.46 1.96
C ILE A 55 9.08 -5.14 0.76
N GLU A 56 9.54 -5.52 -0.41
CA GLU A 56 8.73 -5.47 -1.60
C GLU A 56 7.77 -6.66 -1.61
N LEU A 57 6.47 -6.37 -1.58
CA LEU A 57 5.43 -7.40 -1.56
C LEU A 57 5.11 -7.89 -2.97
N LEU A 58 5.01 -6.97 -3.92
CA LEU A 58 4.54 -7.27 -5.27
C LEU A 58 4.92 -6.17 -6.26
N LYS A 59 5.19 -6.58 -7.50
CA LYS A 59 5.27 -5.70 -8.67
C LYS A 59 4.14 -6.06 -9.63
N TRP A 60 3.39 -5.06 -10.05
CA TRP A 60 2.27 -5.22 -10.97
C TRP A 60 2.45 -4.34 -12.18
N ASP A 61 2.60 -4.96 -13.34
CA ASP A 61 2.57 -4.31 -14.64
C ASP A 61 1.13 -4.32 -15.16
N PHE A 62 0.60 -3.14 -15.49
CA PHE A 62 -0.72 -2.97 -16.05
C PHE A 62 -0.64 -2.24 -17.40
N ASP A 63 -1.59 -2.51 -18.29
CA ASP A 63 -1.43 -2.23 -19.72
C ASP A 63 -1.93 -0.85 -20.17
N SER A 64 -3.23 -0.59 -20.07
CA SER A 64 -3.78 0.74 -20.31
C SER A 64 -5.09 0.86 -19.57
N ILE A 65 -5.32 2.04 -19.00
CA ILE A 65 -6.54 2.32 -18.25
C ILE A 65 -7.36 3.31 -19.05
N PRO A 66 -8.58 2.95 -19.49
CA PRO A 66 -9.44 3.87 -20.19
C PRO A 66 -9.79 5.10 -19.34
N ALA A 67 -10.18 6.17 -20.02
CA ALA A 67 -10.62 7.41 -19.37
C ALA A 67 -11.78 7.15 -18.38
N ASN A 68 -11.73 7.80 -17.22
CA ASN A 68 -12.72 7.70 -16.14
C ASN A 68 -13.01 6.25 -15.69
N GLN A 69 -12.02 5.36 -15.73
CA GLN A 69 -12.18 3.97 -15.28
C GLN A 69 -11.14 3.61 -14.23
N ASN A 70 -11.55 2.84 -13.23
CA ASN A 70 -10.64 2.23 -12.28
C ASN A 70 -10.19 0.85 -12.79
N MET A 71 -8.95 0.49 -12.46
CA MET A 71 -8.40 -0.82 -12.76
C MET A 71 -8.16 -1.57 -11.46
N ALA A 72 -8.84 -2.71 -11.32
CA ALA A 72 -8.58 -3.64 -10.23
C ALA A 72 -7.28 -4.41 -10.54
N GLY A 73 -6.37 -4.39 -9.57
CA GLY A 73 -5.10 -5.09 -9.63
C GLY A 73 -5.08 -6.38 -8.81
N PRO A 74 -3.88 -6.96 -8.63
CA PRO A 74 -3.70 -8.15 -7.83
C PRO A 74 -3.91 -7.85 -6.34
N THR A 75 -4.35 -8.87 -5.61
CA THR A 75 -4.42 -8.83 -4.15
C THR A 75 -3.07 -9.23 -3.56
N VAL A 76 -2.45 -8.34 -2.79
CA VAL A 76 -1.24 -8.66 -2.04
C VAL A 76 -1.59 -9.36 -0.74
N ARG A 77 -0.80 -10.39 -0.41
CA ARG A 77 -0.89 -11.13 0.85
C ARG A 77 0.48 -11.29 1.45
N CYS A 78 0.63 -10.99 2.72
CA CYS A 78 1.91 -11.16 3.40
C CYS A 78 1.69 -11.48 4.87
N ILE A 79 2.58 -12.29 5.43
CA ILE A 79 2.65 -12.44 6.89
C ILE A 79 3.38 -11.21 7.43
N MET A 80 2.84 -10.62 8.49
CA MET A 80 3.46 -9.47 9.13
C MET A 80 4.94 -9.74 9.45
N PRO A 81 5.87 -9.01 8.81
CA PRO A 81 7.29 -9.38 8.85
C PRO A 81 7.96 -9.00 10.16
N ASP A 82 7.41 -7.99 10.86
CA ASP A 82 7.93 -7.46 12.11
C ASP A 82 6.82 -7.49 13.17
N PRO A 83 6.73 -8.57 13.96
CA PRO A 83 5.77 -8.66 15.05
C PRO A 83 6.07 -7.70 16.21
N GLU A 84 7.24 -7.07 16.21
CA GLU A 84 7.62 -6.06 17.20
C GLU A 84 7.34 -4.62 16.72
N ALA A 85 6.99 -4.41 15.45
CA ALA A 85 6.70 -3.08 14.93
C ALA A 85 5.34 -2.60 15.44
N GLU A 86 5.22 -1.38 15.96
CA GLU A 86 3.92 -0.83 16.40
C GLU A 86 3.06 -0.32 15.22
N GLN A 87 3.71 -0.02 14.10
CA GLN A 87 3.09 0.47 12.88
C GLN A 87 3.92 0.08 11.67
N PHE A 88 3.25 0.01 10.52
CA PHE A 88 3.87 -0.24 9.22
C PHE A 88 3.18 0.60 8.17
N LYS A 89 3.91 0.86 7.08
CA LYS A 89 3.46 1.67 5.96
C LYS A 89 3.39 0.83 4.71
N LEU A 90 2.28 0.89 4.00
CA LEU A 90 2.15 0.34 2.66
C LEU A 90 2.40 1.48 1.66
N ILE A 91 3.49 1.37 0.92
CA ILE A 91 3.89 2.33 -0.11
C ILE A 91 3.57 1.70 -1.47
N LEU A 92 2.80 2.41 -2.29
CA LEU A 92 2.55 2.07 -3.68
C LEU A 92 3.32 3.07 -4.52
N GLU A 93 4.36 2.59 -5.20
CA GLU A 93 5.22 3.39 -6.05
C GLU A 93 4.86 3.16 -7.51
N TYR A 94 4.53 4.23 -8.23
CA TYR A 94 4.35 4.18 -9.67
C TYR A 94 5.70 4.40 -10.36
N GLU A 95 6.15 3.42 -11.16
CA GLU A 95 7.44 3.46 -11.84
C GLU A 95 7.51 4.65 -12.82
N GLY A 96 8.49 5.53 -12.60
CA GLY A 96 8.70 6.73 -13.42
C GLY A 96 7.75 7.90 -13.14
N LYS A 97 6.74 7.74 -12.27
CA LYS A 97 5.78 8.81 -11.93
C LYS A 97 5.50 8.90 -10.43
N PRO A 98 6.45 9.43 -9.63
CA PRO A 98 6.31 9.49 -8.17
C PRO A 98 5.11 10.33 -7.71
N GLN A 99 4.61 11.27 -8.52
CA GLN A 99 3.40 12.04 -8.22
C GLN A 99 2.12 11.20 -8.02
N TYR A 100 2.10 9.96 -8.50
CA TYR A 100 0.97 9.03 -8.37
C TYR A 100 1.16 7.99 -7.27
N ASN A 101 2.22 8.14 -6.47
CA ASN A 101 2.47 7.28 -5.34
C ASN A 101 1.44 7.51 -4.22
N SER A 102 1.21 6.45 -3.45
CA SER A 102 0.36 6.52 -2.25
C SER A 102 1.03 5.80 -1.11
N GLU A 103 0.95 6.38 0.08
CA GLU A 103 1.40 5.76 1.31
C GLU A 103 0.24 5.62 2.30
N TYR A 104 0.12 4.44 2.88
CA TYR A 104 -0.89 4.12 3.88
C TYR A 104 -0.21 3.69 5.16
N THR A 105 -0.36 4.48 6.22
CA THR A 105 0.15 4.11 7.54
C THR A 105 -0.91 3.32 8.29
N MET A 106 -0.53 2.15 8.79
CA MET A 106 -1.41 1.22 9.51
C MET A 106 -0.83 0.87 10.87
N LEU A 107 -1.73 0.55 11.80
CA LEU A 107 -1.35 0.19 13.17
C LEU A 107 -1.20 -1.33 13.28
N PHE A 108 -0.09 -1.74 13.85
CA PHE A 108 0.15 -3.12 14.20
C PHE A 108 -0.05 -3.29 15.71
N LYS A 109 -0.97 -4.17 16.09
CA LYS A 109 -1.22 -4.49 17.48
C LYS A 109 -0.31 -5.65 17.87
N GLY A 110 0.95 -5.31 18.16
CA GLY A 110 1.85 -6.21 18.87
C GLY A 110 1.30 -6.50 20.26
N ASN A 111 1.68 -7.65 20.82
CA ASN A 111 1.25 -7.98 22.18
C ASN A 111 1.73 -6.87 23.14
N PRO A 112 0.82 -6.14 23.82
CA PRO A 112 1.19 -5.01 24.68
C PRO A 112 2.06 -5.41 25.88
N ASN A 113 2.32 -6.70 26.05
CA ASN A 113 3.08 -7.27 27.16
C ASN A 113 4.61 -7.28 26.97
N LYS A 114 5.15 -6.70 25.89
CA LYS A 114 6.60 -6.53 25.70
C LYS A 114 6.96 -5.05 25.53
N LYS A 115 7.00 -4.30 26.64
CA LYS A 115 7.88 -3.15 26.96
C LYS A 115 7.20 -2.13 27.88
N ARG A 116 7.34 -2.36 29.19
CA ARG A 116 7.68 -1.32 30.17
C ARG A 116 8.76 -1.89 31.09
N GLU A 117 9.94 -2.16 30.53
CA GLU A 117 11.14 -2.44 31.33
C GLU A 117 12.37 -1.91 30.58
N HIS A 118 12.50 -0.58 30.57
CA HIS A 118 13.81 0.06 30.45
C HIS A 118 13.96 1.01 31.64
N ARG A 119 15.12 0.84 32.27
CA ARG A 119 15.55 1.31 33.59
C ARG A 119 15.31 2.78 33.88
#